data_AF-A0A4T0B3E4-F1
#
_entry.id   AF-A0A4T0B3E4-F1
#
_cell.length_a   1.000
_cell.length_b   1.000
_cell.length_c   1.000
_cell.angle_alpha   90.00
_cell.angle_beta   90.00
_cell.angle_gamma   90.00
#
_symmetry.space_group_name_H-M   'P 1'
#
loop_
_entity.id
_entity.type
_entity.pdbx_description
1 polymer ?
#
loop_
_entity_poly.entity_id
_entity_poly.type
_entity_poly.pdbx_seq_one_letter_code
_entity_poly.pdbx_strand_id
1 'polypeptide(L)'
;YLSPRWLVSNDQEDQALKVLADIRRAPQDSEIVQLEFLEIKAQHMFEVDRSRAKFPQYQSGTLKDNFLLGLHDYASLFTNKSLRKRVFVAVFTMVFQQWSGINAILYYAAFIFQYLGLTGNTTSLLASGVGGILLMLATIPAVLYIDQFGRKPVLIAGAIGLGISHIIVAGLYGAYGPTWTGKAAAGWVAVVFVWIYEINFGYSWGPGAWVLVAEVFPLGVRAKGISIGASSNWLNNFAIGQATPAMVKHMTYGTFIFFGIVCFLAAAFIYFMVPETKGLTLEEMDEVFGDEAGNAADDRARLDRIYTQLGLMDGGDHPMNSEKAAAADVMVTGGYKNTTFN
;
A
#
# COMPACT_ATOMS: atom_id res chain seq x y z
N TYR A 1 5.99 24.76 -5.75
CA TYR A 1 7.33 24.32 -5.30
C TYR A 1 7.65 22.98 -5.92
N LEU A 2 8.88 22.78 -6.40
CA LEU A 2 9.36 21.48 -6.83
C LEU A 2 9.76 20.66 -5.60
N SER A 3 9.73 19.32 -5.69
CA SER A 3 10.07 18.44 -4.57
C SER A 3 11.54 18.63 -4.16
N PRO A 4 11.88 18.75 -2.87
CA PRO A 4 13.26 18.79 -2.40
C PRO A 4 14.11 17.62 -2.91
N ARG A 5 13.54 16.41 -2.99
CA ARG A 5 14.21 15.22 -3.55
C ARG A 5 14.59 15.40 -5.02
N TRP A 6 13.68 15.99 -5.81
CA TRP A 6 13.95 16.27 -7.22
C TRP A 6 15.02 17.35 -7.39
N LEU A 7 15.00 18.39 -6.54
CA LEU A 7 16.00 19.46 -6.56
C LEU A 7 17.40 18.92 -6.24
N VAL A 8 17.52 18.07 -5.21
CA VAL A 8 18.79 17.38 -4.90
C VAL A 8 19.25 16.51 -6.06
N SER A 9 18.34 15.80 -6.74
CA SER A 9 18.71 14.97 -7.89
C SER A 9 19.15 15.74 -9.15
N ASN A 10 18.94 17.05 -9.19
CA ASN A 10 19.40 17.95 -10.26
C ASN A 10 20.52 18.90 -9.76
N ASP A 11 21.22 18.53 -8.69
CA ASP A 11 22.30 19.31 -8.10
C ASP A 11 21.86 20.72 -7.62
N GLN A 12 20.57 20.92 -7.33
CA GLN A 12 19.98 22.18 -6.85
C GLN A 12 19.79 22.18 -5.32
N GLU A 13 20.86 21.91 -4.58
CA GLU A 13 20.85 21.73 -3.12
C GLU A 13 20.32 22.95 -2.34
N ASP A 14 20.77 24.17 -2.68
CA ASP A 14 20.33 25.40 -1.99
C ASP A 14 18.82 25.64 -2.12
N GLN A 15 18.26 25.33 -3.31
CA GLN A 15 16.82 25.42 -3.53
C GLN A 15 16.08 24.33 -2.76
N ALA A 16 16.65 23.13 -2.66
CA ALA A 16 16.08 22.04 -1.89
C ALA A 16 15.99 22.42 -0.40
N LEU A 17 17.06 22.97 0.18
CA LEU A 17 17.10 23.48 1.55
C LEU A 17 16.07 24.58 1.79
N LYS A 18 15.95 25.54 0.87
CA LYS A 18 14.97 26.60 0.97
C LYS A 18 13.53 26.07 0.97
N VAL A 19 13.22 25.16 0.06
CA VAL A 19 11.88 24.53 0.00
C VAL A 19 11.62 23.70 1.25
N LEU A 20 12.62 23.00 1.77
CA LEU A 20 12.49 22.18 2.98
C LEU A 20 12.25 23.04 4.22
N ALA A 21 12.98 24.15 4.36
CA ALA A 21 12.78 25.16 5.40
C ALA A 21 11.36 25.77 5.35
N ASP A 22 10.88 26.09 4.14
CA ASP A 22 9.52 26.61 3.94
C ASP A 22 8.45 25.58 4.36
N ILE A 23 8.64 24.29 4.03
CA ILE A 23 7.74 23.18 4.41
C ILE A 23 7.71 22.98 5.92
N ARG A 24 8.89 22.95 6.56
CA ARG A 24 9.02 22.75 8.01
C ARG A 24 8.70 24.00 8.82
N ARG A 25 8.51 25.14 8.16
CA ARG A 25 8.33 26.46 8.79
C ARG A 25 9.45 26.76 9.80
N ALA A 26 10.67 26.35 9.46
CA ALA A 26 11.85 26.46 10.30
C ALA A 26 12.98 27.13 9.52
N PRO A 27 13.94 27.79 10.19
CA PRO A 27 15.15 28.31 9.56
C PRO A 27 15.93 27.20 8.83
N GLN A 28 16.66 27.56 7.77
CA GLN A 28 17.43 26.60 6.98
C GLN A 28 18.54 25.91 7.79
N ASP A 29 19.06 26.58 8.81
CA ASP A 29 20.09 26.11 9.75
C ASP A 29 19.52 25.29 10.93
N SER A 30 18.19 25.12 11.00
CA SER A 30 17.58 24.25 12.01
C SER A 30 18.07 22.81 11.85
N GLU A 31 18.41 22.19 12.98
CA GLU A 31 18.85 20.79 13.05
C GLU A 31 17.89 19.84 12.32
N ILE A 32 16.58 20.02 12.47
CA ILE A 32 15.55 19.20 11.82
C ILE A 32 15.63 19.32 10.28
N VAL A 33 15.81 20.54 9.78
CA VAL A 33 15.88 20.81 8.33
C VAL A 33 17.19 20.26 7.76
N GLN A 34 18.30 20.44 8.47
CA GLN A 34 19.61 19.93 8.06
C GLN A 34 19.65 18.40 8.05
N LEU A 35 19.14 17.75 9.10
CA LEU A 35 19.05 16.29 9.17
C LEU A 35 18.22 15.73 8.01
N GLU A 36 17.02 16.24 7.78
CA GLU A 36 16.16 15.76 6.69
C GLU A 36 16.77 16.05 5.31
N PHE A 37 17.46 17.19 5.13
CA PHE A 37 18.18 17.48 3.89
C PHE A 37 19.32 16.49 3.66
N LEU A 38 20.13 16.21 4.69
CA LEU A 38 21.22 15.24 4.63
C LEU A 38 20.71 13.82 4.37
N GLU A 39 19.55 13.44 4.93
CA GLU A 39 18.91 12.16 4.63
C GLU A 39 18.47 12.05 3.16
N ILE A 40 17.86 13.12 2.62
CA ILE A 40 17.50 13.18 1.20
C ILE A 40 18.76 13.05 0.32
N LYS A 41 19.84 13.75 0.69
CA LYS A 41 21.13 13.68 0.01
C LYS A 41 21.74 12.29 0.09
N ALA A 42 21.69 11.64 1.26
CA ALA A 42 22.16 10.28 1.46
C ALA A 42 21.43 9.28 0.55
N GLN A 43 20.10 9.40 0.47
CA GLN A 43 19.29 8.56 -0.42
C GLN A 43 19.65 8.77 -1.89
N HIS A 44 19.84 10.01 -2.33
CA HIS A 44 20.26 10.31 -3.70
C HIS A 44 21.65 9.73 -4.03
N MET A 45 22.63 9.95 -3.16
CA MET A 45 23.98 9.40 -3.30
C MET A 45 23.96 7.87 -3.37
N PHE A 46 23.12 7.23 -2.55
CA PHE A 46 22.97 5.78 -2.54
C PHE A 46 22.42 5.27 -3.88
N GLU A 47 21.40 5.92 -4.44
CA GLU A 47 20.83 5.55 -5.74
C GLU A 47 21.87 5.68 -6.86
N VAL A 48 22.64 6.76 -6.87
CA VAL A 48 23.71 7.02 -7.86
C VAL A 48 24.84 5.99 -7.73
N ASP A 49 25.35 5.75 -6.54
CA ASP A 49 26.45 4.81 -6.30
C ASP A 49 26.07 3.37 -6.63
N ARG A 50 24.84 2.98 -6.30
CA ARG A 50 24.32 1.66 -6.64
C ARG A 50 24.15 1.49 -8.15
N SER A 51 23.64 2.51 -8.83
CA SER A 51 23.52 2.52 -10.30
C SER A 51 24.88 2.37 -10.98
N ARG A 52 25.88 3.15 -10.53
CA ARG A 52 27.27 3.09 -11.02
C ARG A 52 27.90 1.72 -10.82
N ALA A 53 27.67 1.09 -9.68
CA ALA A 53 28.25 -0.22 -9.39
C ALA A 53 27.59 -1.37 -10.15
N LYS A 54 26.26 -1.34 -10.34
CA LYS A 54 25.56 -2.37 -11.12
C LYS A 54 25.74 -2.22 -12.62
N PHE A 55 25.88 -1.00 -13.11
CA PHE A 55 25.92 -0.69 -14.54
C PHE A 55 26.99 0.36 -14.86
N PRO A 56 28.29 0.03 -14.70
CA PRO A 56 29.37 0.97 -15.00
C PRO A 56 29.41 1.38 -16.48
N GLN A 57 28.92 0.51 -17.36
CA GLN A 57 28.89 0.70 -18.81
C GLN A 57 27.81 1.67 -19.35
N TYR A 58 26.86 2.10 -18.50
CA TYR A 58 25.75 2.98 -18.93
C TYR A 58 25.75 4.34 -18.22
N GLN A 59 26.93 4.84 -17.80
CA GLN A 59 27.05 6.11 -17.07
C GLN A 59 27.26 7.33 -17.98
N SER A 60 27.07 7.20 -19.30
CA SER A 60 27.37 8.30 -20.24
C SER A 60 26.39 9.48 -20.16
N GLY A 61 25.28 9.33 -19.42
CA GLY A 61 24.23 10.35 -19.31
C GLY A 61 23.39 10.53 -20.56
N THR A 62 23.63 9.74 -21.62
CA THR A 62 22.87 9.77 -22.87
C THR A 62 21.45 9.23 -22.62
N LEU A 63 20.44 9.78 -23.32
CA LEU A 63 19.04 9.31 -23.22
C LEU A 63 18.87 7.79 -23.42
N LYS A 64 19.69 7.18 -24.29
CA LYS A 64 19.70 5.73 -24.53
C LYS A 64 20.21 4.95 -23.33
N ASP A 65 21.25 5.43 -22.68
CA ASP A 65 21.86 4.76 -21.52
C ASP A 65 20.94 4.84 -20.30
N ASN A 66 20.30 5.99 -20.08
CA ASN A 66 19.27 6.14 -19.03
C ASN A 66 18.08 5.20 -19.27
N PHE A 67 17.68 5.02 -20.52
CA PHE A 67 16.61 4.07 -20.88
C PHE A 67 17.03 2.61 -20.67
N LEU A 68 18.24 2.23 -21.10
CA LEU A 68 18.77 0.88 -20.92
C LEU A 68 19.01 0.54 -19.44
N LEU A 69 19.49 1.49 -18.65
CA LEU A 69 19.57 1.40 -17.18
C LEU A 69 18.21 1.09 -16.58
N GLY A 70 17.18 1.84 -16.98
CA GLY A 70 15.81 1.61 -16.55
C GLY A 70 15.34 0.20 -16.89
N LEU A 71 15.53 -0.24 -18.14
CA LEU A 71 15.15 -1.59 -18.57
C LEU A 71 15.87 -2.68 -17.78
N HIS A 72 17.17 -2.54 -17.52
CA HIS A 72 17.92 -3.52 -16.76
C HIS A 72 17.52 -3.55 -15.29
N ASP A 73 17.22 -2.39 -14.70
CA ASP A 73 16.66 -2.30 -13.34
C ASP A 73 15.30 -3.01 -13.25
N TYR A 74 14.40 -2.81 -14.22
CA TYR A 74 13.13 -3.53 -14.28
C TYR A 74 13.33 -5.03 -14.53
N ALA A 75 14.26 -5.41 -15.39
CA ALA A 75 14.58 -6.82 -15.64
C ALA A 75 15.08 -7.52 -14.37
N SER A 76 15.89 -6.83 -13.54
CA SER A 76 16.44 -7.36 -12.29
C SER A 76 15.36 -7.84 -11.30
N LEU A 77 14.18 -7.23 -11.35
CA LEU A 77 13.02 -7.63 -10.53
C LEU A 77 12.50 -9.03 -10.87
N PHE A 78 12.75 -9.52 -12.08
CA PHE A 78 12.29 -10.82 -12.55
C PHE A 78 13.41 -11.87 -12.63
N THR A 79 14.68 -11.45 -12.74
CA THR A 79 15.84 -12.35 -12.75
C THR A 79 16.26 -12.79 -11.35
N ASN A 80 16.24 -11.92 -10.35
CA ASN A 80 16.56 -12.31 -8.98
C ASN A 80 15.38 -13.07 -8.35
N LYS A 81 15.65 -14.27 -7.80
CA LYS A 81 14.64 -15.12 -7.14
C LYS A 81 13.97 -14.44 -5.94
N SER A 82 14.71 -13.68 -5.13
CA SER A 82 14.18 -12.90 -4.01
C SER A 82 13.24 -11.80 -4.50
N LEU A 83 13.71 -10.96 -5.43
CA LEU A 83 12.92 -9.86 -5.99
C LEU A 83 11.68 -10.37 -6.73
N ARG A 84 11.78 -11.50 -7.43
CA ARG A 84 10.63 -12.11 -8.11
C ARG A 84 9.55 -12.55 -7.13
N LYS A 85 9.91 -13.07 -5.95
CA LYS A 85 8.93 -13.38 -4.88
C LYS A 85 8.26 -12.10 -4.37
N ARG A 86 9.00 -11.01 -4.19
CA ARG A 86 8.45 -9.70 -3.78
C ARG A 86 7.49 -9.14 -4.82
N VAL A 87 7.86 -9.21 -6.10
CA VAL A 87 6.98 -8.84 -7.23
C VAL A 87 5.72 -9.70 -7.24
N PHE A 88 5.84 -11.01 -7.03
CA PHE A 88 4.69 -11.91 -6.93
C PHE A 88 3.76 -11.50 -5.80
N VAL A 89 4.30 -11.23 -4.60
CA VAL A 89 3.51 -10.73 -3.47
C VAL A 89 2.79 -9.44 -3.82
N ALA A 90 3.51 -8.47 -4.43
CA ALA A 90 2.93 -7.18 -4.74
C ALA A 90 1.83 -7.25 -5.81
N VAL A 91 2.08 -7.99 -6.89
CA VAL A 91 1.14 -8.17 -8.00
C VAL A 91 -0.14 -8.86 -7.52
N PHE A 92 -0.01 -9.99 -6.82
CA PHE A 92 -1.18 -10.76 -6.38
C PHE A 92 -1.94 -10.07 -5.25
N THR A 93 -1.27 -9.33 -4.36
CA THR A 93 -1.97 -8.47 -3.38
C THR A 93 -2.89 -7.49 -4.10
N MET A 94 -2.42 -6.84 -5.16
CA MET A 94 -3.21 -5.89 -5.94
C MET A 94 -4.29 -6.56 -6.80
N VAL A 95 -4.05 -7.77 -7.31
CA VAL A 95 -5.09 -8.60 -7.94
C VAL A 95 -6.20 -8.88 -6.93
N PHE A 96 -5.87 -9.38 -5.74
CA PHE A 96 -6.88 -9.71 -4.73
C PHE A 96 -7.63 -8.48 -4.21
N GLN A 97 -6.95 -7.35 -4.01
CA GLN A 97 -7.60 -6.09 -3.62
C GLN A 97 -8.67 -5.67 -4.63
N GLN A 98 -8.37 -5.80 -5.92
CA GLN A 98 -9.32 -5.44 -6.97
C GLN A 98 -10.45 -6.45 -7.05
N TRP A 99 -10.10 -7.74 -7.18
CA TRP A 99 -11.05 -8.84 -7.36
C TRP A 99 -11.81 -9.23 -6.10
N SER A 100 -11.59 -8.55 -4.97
CA SER A 100 -12.53 -8.53 -3.84
C SER A 100 -13.88 -7.88 -4.22
N GLY A 101 -13.93 -7.15 -5.34
CA GLY A 101 -15.15 -6.51 -5.84
C GLY A 101 -15.37 -5.08 -5.34
N ILE A 102 -14.35 -4.42 -4.78
CA ILE A 102 -14.52 -3.05 -4.26
C ILE A 102 -14.96 -2.08 -5.35
N ASN A 103 -14.30 -2.10 -6.52
CA ASN A 103 -14.65 -1.19 -7.61
C ASN A 103 -15.95 -1.61 -8.32
N ALA A 104 -16.32 -2.90 -8.27
CA ALA A 104 -17.64 -3.34 -8.69
C ALA A 104 -18.74 -2.67 -7.85
N ILE A 105 -18.56 -2.64 -6.53
CA ILE A 105 -19.47 -1.97 -5.61
C ILE A 105 -19.43 -0.45 -5.82
N LEU A 106 -18.25 0.18 -5.84
CA LEU A 106 -18.16 1.65 -5.97
C LEU A 106 -18.75 2.18 -7.29
N TYR A 107 -18.54 1.48 -8.42
CA TYR A 107 -19.04 1.93 -9.72
C TYR A 107 -20.53 1.64 -9.92
N TYR A 108 -21.03 0.55 -9.32
CA TYR A 108 -22.37 0.06 -9.58
C TYR A 108 -23.24 -0.02 -8.32
N ALA A 109 -22.88 0.64 -7.21
CA ALA A 109 -23.59 0.56 -5.92
C ALA A 109 -25.08 0.84 -6.07
N ALA A 110 -25.45 1.94 -6.73
CA ALA A 110 -26.85 2.30 -6.94
C ALA A 110 -27.61 1.23 -7.74
N PHE A 111 -26.97 0.65 -8.76
CA PHE A 111 -27.53 -0.44 -9.55
C PHE A 111 -27.67 -1.71 -8.70
N ILE A 112 -26.62 -2.12 -7.99
CA ILE A 112 -26.62 -3.27 -7.08
C ILE A 112 -27.73 -3.15 -6.04
N PHE A 113 -27.91 -1.99 -5.41
CA PHE A 113 -28.98 -1.78 -4.42
C PHE A 113 -30.38 -1.88 -5.03
N GLN A 114 -30.57 -1.46 -6.28
CA GLN A 114 -31.83 -1.72 -6.99
C GLN A 114 -32.09 -3.23 -7.19
N TYR A 115 -31.05 -4.00 -7.54
CA TYR A 115 -31.16 -5.47 -7.63
C TYR A 115 -31.40 -6.15 -6.28
N LEU A 116 -31.04 -5.50 -5.18
CA LEU A 116 -31.32 -5.94 -3.82
C LEU A 116 -32.70 -5.47 -3.31
N GLY A 117 -33.55 -4.95 -4.20
CA GLY A 117 -34.94 -4.63 -3.88
C GLY A 117 -35.17 -3.22 -3.31
N LEU A 118 -34.16 -2.33 -3.35
CA LEU A 118 -34.38 -0.92 -3.03
C LEU A 118 -34.99 -0.19 -4.22
N THR A 119 -36.31 -0.01 -4.17
CA THR A 119 -37.05 0.75 -5.17
C THR A 119 -36.93 2.25 -4.89
N GLY A 120 -36.36 3.00 -5.83
CA GLY A 120 -36.24 4.46 -5.77
C GLY A 120 -34.80 4.93 -5.95
N ASN A 121 -34.59 5.83 -6.93
CA ASN A 121 -33.27 6.40 -7.21
C ASN A 121 -32.68 7.12 -6.00
N THR A 122 -33.50 7.87 -5.26
CA THR A 122 -33.04 8.59 -4.06
C THR A 122 -32.58 7.64 -2.95
N THR A 123 -33.34 6.58 -2.67
CA THR A 123 -32.98 5.61 -1.62
C THR A 123 -31.70 4.85 -1.96
N SER A 124 -31.55 4.45 -3.22
CA SER A 124 -30.33 3.75 -3.69
C SER A 124 -29.11 4.66 -3.68
N LEU A 125 -29.29 5.94 -4.06
CA LEU A 125 -28.22 6.93 -4.04
C LEU A 125 -27.81 7.28 -2.60
N LEU A 126 -28.77 7.46 -1.69
CA LEU A 126 -28.50 7.71 -0.28
C LEU A 126 -27.81 6.50 0.37
N ALA A 127 -28.23 5.27 0.06
CA ALA A 127 -27.56 4.07 0.56
C ALA A 127 -26.10 3.97 0.09
N SER A 128 -25.82 4.37 -1.16
CA SER A 128 -24.46 4.48 -1.69
C SER A 128 -23.64 5.58 -0.98
N GLY A 129 -24.25 6.74 -0.75
CA GLY A 129 -23.62 7.84 -0.01
C GLY A 129 -23.25 7.44 1.43
N VAL A 130 -24.14 6.73 2.13
CA VAL A 130 -23.85 6.17 3.46
C VAL A 130 -22.67 5.21 3.41
N GLY A 131 -22.61 4.36 2.38
CA GLY A 131 -21.50 3.44 2.19
C GLY A 131 -20.14 4.13 2.06
N GLY A 132 -20.08 5.20 1.25
CA GLY A 132 -18.89 6.04 1.14
C GLY A 132 -18.46 6.69 2.45
N ILE A 133 -19.41 7.14 3.28
CA ILE A 133 -19.13 7.70 4.62
C ILE A 133 -18.56 6.61 5.53
N LEU A 134 -19.16 5.41 5.54
CA LEU A 134 -18.70 4.29 6.34
C LEU A 134 -17.30 3.84 5.94
N LEU A 135 -17.02 3.78 4.64
CA LEU A 135 -15.69 3.48 4.10
C LEU A 135 -14.66 4.51 4.58
N MET A 136 -14.99 5.81 4.50
CA MET A 136 -14.12 6.89 4.98
C MET A 136 -13.86 6.77 6.49
N LEU A 137 -14.92 6.60 7.29
CA LEU A 137 -14.79 6.48 8.75
C LEU A 137 -14.02 5.23 9.17
N ALA A 138 -14.19 4.11 8.47
CA ALA A 138 -13.44 2.88 8.73
C ALA A 138 -11.96 3.00 8.37
N THR A 139 -11.60 3.88 7.42
CA THR A 139 -10.21 4.09 7.00
C THR A 139 -9.41 4.90 8.03
N ILE A 140 -10.05 5.82 8.77
CA ILE A 140 -9.36 6.70 9.73
C ILE A 140 -8.62 5.91 10.82
N PRO A 141 -9.25 4.97 11.56
CA PRO A 141 -8.56 4.16 12.55
C PRO A 141 -7.43 3.32 11.96
N ALA A 142 -7.59 2.81 10.73
CA ALA A 142 -6.52 2.04 10.10
C ALA A 142 -5.28 2.89 9.86
N VAL A 143 -5.43 4.10 9.32
CA VAL A 143 -4.28 5.00 9.12
C VAL A 143 -3.59 5.32 10.45
N LEU A 144 -4.34 5.45 11.55
CA LEU A 144 -3.77 5.79 12.86
C LEU A 144 -3.14 4.60 13.60
N TYR A 145 -3.65 3.39 13.40
CA TYR A 145 -3.30 2.23 14.25
C TYR A 145 -2.78 1.00 13.49
N ILE A 146 -2.64 1.06 12.16
CA ILE A 146 -2.17 -0.10 11.36
C ILE A 146 -0.79 -0.60 11.82
N ASP A 147 0.06 0.31 12.32
CA ASP A 147 1.39 -0.02 12.81
C ASP A 147 1.36 -0.80 14.15
N GLN A 148 0.23 -0.78 14.88
CA GLN A 148 0.07 -1.49 16.15
C GLN A 148 -0.42 -2.93 15.98
N PHE A 149 -1.24 -3.23 14.97
CA PHE A 149 -1.86 -4.56 14.82
C PHE A 149 -1.07 -5.51 13.91
N GLY A 150 -0.22 -4.97 13.05
CA GLY A 150 0.50 -5.73 12.04
C GLY A 150 -0.32 -5.98 10.78
N ARG A 151 0.36 -6.26 9.67
CA ARG A 151 -0.24 -6.12 8.34
C ARG A 151 -0.97 -7.40 7.96
N LYS A 152 -0.39 -8.56 8.32
CA LYS A 152 -0.94 -9.87 7.98
C LYS A 152 -2.27 -10.18 8.70
N PRO A 153 -2.43 -9.99 10.03
CA PRO A 153 -3.69 -10.23 10.71
C PRO A 153 -4.82 -9.34 10.20
N VAL A 154 -4.53 -8.05 9.96
CA VAL A 154 -5.51 -7.07 9.47
C VAL A 154 -6.01 -7.45 8.08
N LEU A 155 -5.11 -7.81 7.16
CA LEU A 155 -5.49 -8.24 5.80
C LEU A 155 -6.25 -9.57 5.80
N ILE A 156 -5.88 -10.53 6.66
CA ILE A 156 -6.62 -11.80 6.77
C ILE A 156 -8.03 -11.59 7.34
N ALA A 157 -8.14 -10.87 8.47
CA ALA A 157 -9.42 -10.59 9.10
C ALA A 157 -10.34 -9.81 8.14
N GLY A 158 -9.78 -8.80 7.47
CA GLY A 158 -10.45 -8.05 6.42
C GLY A 158 -10.96 -8.94 5.30
N ALA A 159 -10.09 -9.78 4.72
CA ALA A 159 -10.46 -10.69 3.63
C ALA A 159 -11.58 -11.67 4.03
N ILE A 160 -11.54 -12.22 5.24
CA ILE A 160 -12.60 -13.08 5.76
C ILE A 160 -13.92 -12.30 5.90
N GLY A 161 -13.88 -11.08 6.45
CA GLY A 161 -15.04 -10.21 6.57
C GLY A 161 -15.66 -9.86 5.21
N LEU A 162 -14.83 -9.49 4.23
CA LEU A 162 -15.25 -9.24 2.86
C LEU A 162 -15.91 -10.47 2.23
N GLY A 163 -15.30 -11.65 2.42
CA GLY A 163 -15.80 -12.93 1.91
C GLY A 163 -17.16 -13.29 2.50
N ILE A 164 -17.30 -13.20 3.83
CA ILE A 164 -18.56 -13.48 4.53
C ILE A 164 -19.67 -12.55 4.05
N SER A 165 -19.41 -11.24 3.96
CA SER A 165 -20.40 -10.29 3.46
C SER A 165 -20.88 -10.63 2.05
N HIS A 166 -19.96 -10.98 1.14
CA HIS A 166 -20.31 -11.40 -0.22
C HIS A 166 -21.17 -12.67 -0.24
N ILE A 167 -20.83 -13.69 0.54
CA ILE A 167 -21.62 -14.93 0.62
C ILE A 167 -23.02 -14.68 1.18
N ILE A 168 -23.15 -13.82 2.18
CA ILE A 168 -24.46 -13.47 2.75
C ILE A 168 -25.31 -12.70 1.73
N VAL A 169 -24.74 -11.70 1.06
CA VAL A 169 -25.43 -10.97 -0.02
C VAL A 169 -25.84 -11.92 -1.15
N ALA A 170 -24.96 -12.85 -1.53
CA ALA A 170 -25.26 -13.88 -2.53
C ALA A 170 -26.43 -14.78 -2.10
N GLY A 171 -26.44 -15.26 -0.86
CA GLY A 171 -27.50 -16.10 -0.33
C GLY A 171 -28.85 -15.39 -0.27
N LEU A 172 -28.86 -14.13 0.19
CA LEU A 172 -30.07 -13.30 0.21
C LEU A 172 -30.58 -13.02 -1.20
N TYR A 173 -29.69 -12.68 -2.13
CA TYR A 173 -30.08 -12.42 -3.52
C TYR A 173 -30.54 -13.70 -4.23
N GLY A 174 -29.92 -14.85 -3.97
CA GLY A 174 -30.37 -16.14 -4.50
C GLY A 174 -31.72 -16.59 -3.94
N ALA A 175 -31.98 -16.36 -2.65
CA ALA A 175 -33.22 -16.76 -1.98
C ALA A 175 -34.41 -15.85 -2.29
N TYR A 176 -34.16 -14.54 -2.46
CA TYR A 176 -35.21 -13.52 -2.55
C TYR A 176 -35.23 -12.75 -3.87
N GLY A 177 -34.20 -12.85 -4.70
CA GLY A 177 -34.02 -12.16 -5.99
C GLY A 177 -35.25 -12.15 -6.90
N PRO A 178 -35.88 -13.31 -7.16
CA PRO A 178 -37.07 -13.38 -8.01
C PRO A 178 -38.36 -12.83 -7.38
N THR A 179 -38.38 -12.61 -6.06
CA THR A 179 -39.59 -12.28 -5.27
C THR A 179 -39.33 -11.18 -4.23
N TRP A 180 -38.54 -10.17 -4.59
CA TRP A 180 -38.30 -9.01 -3.71
C TRP A 180 -39.59 -8.28 -3.33
N THR A 181 -40.66 -8.44 -4.12
CA THR A 181 -42.00 -7.90 -3.87
C THR A 181 -42.56 -8.40 -2.52
N GLY A 182 -42.61 -7.51 -1.54
CA GLY A 182 -43.12 -7.78 -0.19
C GLY A 182 -42.07 -8.18 0.87
N LYS A 183 -40.78 -8.22 0.52
CA LYS A 183 -39.67 -8.62 1.42
C LYS A 183 -38.62 -7.52 1.61
N ALA A 184 -39.06 -6.28 1.83
CA ALA A 184 -38.18 -5.12 2.00
C ALA A 184 -37.11 -5.30 3.10
N ALA A 185 -37.44 -6.02 4.18
CA ALA A 185 -36.51 -6.30 5.27
C ALA A 185 -35.25 -7.07 4.80
N ALA A 186 -35.41 -8.08 3.94
CA ALA A 186 -34.28 -8.85 3.41
C ALA A 186 -33.35 -7.99 2.54
N GLY A 187 -33.89 -6.96 1.88
CA GLY A 187 -33.15 -6.07 0.99
C GLY A 187 -32.27 -5.14 1.79
N TRP A 188 -32.83 -4.59 2.87
CA TRP A 188 -32.07 -3.80 3.84
C TRP A 188 -31.01 -4.62 4.56
N VAL A 189 -31.26 -5.89 4.88
CA VAL A 189 -30.21 -6.76 5.44
C VAL A 189 -29.06 -6.92 4.43
N ALA A 190 -29.35 -7.13 3.14
CA ALA A 190 -28.31 -7.20 2.11
C ALA A 190 -27.50 -5.88 2.01
N VAL A 191 -28.17 -4.73 2.08
CA VAL A 191 -27.49 -3.41 2.13
C VAL A 191 -26.57 -3.30 3.34
N VAL A 192 -27.03 -3.70 4.53
CA VAL A 192 -26.20 -3.67 5.73
C VAL A 192 -24.95 -4.53 5.56
N PHE A 193 -25.03 -5.69 4.90
CA PHE A 193 -23.85 -6.50 4.62
C PHE A 193 -22.92 -5.88 3.56
N VAL A 194 -23.43 -5.09 2.61
CA VAL A 194 -22.59 -4.26 1.72
C VAL A 194 -21.88 -3.17 2.51
N TRP A 195 -22.54 -2.52 3.48
CA TRP A 195 -21.88 -1.56 4.36
C TRP A 195 -20.83 -2.20 5.27
N ILE A 196 -21.11 -3.39 5.82
CA ILE A 196 -20.12 -4.17 6.58
C ILE A 196 -18.94 -4.56 5.68
N TYR A 197 -19.19 -4.89 4.41
CA TYR A 197 -18.13 -5.11 3.43
C TYR A 197 -17.25 -3.85 3.27
N GLU A 198 -17.84 -2.68 3.10
CA GLU A 198 -17.09 -1.42 2.95
C GLU A 198 -16.27 -1.07 4.19
N ILE A 199 -16.82 -1.29 5.38
CA ILE A 199 -16.08 -1.12 6.65
C ILE A 199 -14.89 -2.06 6.69
N ASN A 200 -15.10 -3.35 6.39
CA ASN A 200 -14.01 -4.32 6.34
C ASN A 200 -12.94 -3.91 5.34
N PHE A 201 -13.32 -3.43 4.16
CA PHE A 201 -12.37 -2.97 3.16
C PHE A 201 -11.59 -1.76 3.65
N GLY A 202 -12.28 -0.76 4.22
CA GLY A 202 -11.72 0.51 4.64
C GLY A 202 -10.60 0.38 5.66
N TYR A 203 -10.79 -0.45 6.70
CA TYR A 203 -9.74 -0.60 7.71
C TYR A 203 -8.61 -1.56 7.30
N SER A 204 -8.82 -2.41 6.28
CA SER A 204 -7.89 -3.48 5.92
C SER A 204 -7.29 -3.31 4.53
N TRP A 205 -7.91 -3.91 3.52
CA TRP A 205 -7.40 -4.01 2.15
C TRP A 205 -7.28 -2.66 1.45
N GLY A 206 -8.02 -1.63 1.87
CA GLY A 206 -7.89 -0.27 1.37
C GLY A 206 -6.45 0.26 1.54
N PRO A 207 -6.05 0.65 2.76
CA PRO A 207 -4.70 1.13 3.03
C PRO A 207 -3.66 0.00 3.11
N GLY A 208 -4.02 -1.13 3.71
CA GLY A 208 -3.07 -2.19 4.07
C GLY A 208 -2.41 -2.87 2.87
N ALA A 209 -3.11 -2.99 1.74
CA ALA A 209 -2.52 -3.55 0.52
C ALA A 209 -1.41 -2.66 -0.06
N TRP A 210 -1.59 -1.33 -0.04
CA TRP A 210 -0.59 -0.38 -0.51
C TRP A 210 0.61 -0.31 0.43
N VAL A 211 0.37 -0.33 1.74
CA VAL A 211 1.43 -0.41 2.75
C VAL A 211 2.25 -1.68 2.56
N LEU A 212 1.60 -2.85 2.45
CA LEU A 212 2.28 -4.12 2.22
C LEU A 212 3.14 -4.06 0.95
N VAL A 213 2.61 -3.55 -0.15
CA VAL A 213 3.37 -3.40 -1.41
C VAL A 213 4.59 -2.50 -1.25
N ALA A 214 4.52 -1.42 -0.45
CA ALA A 214 5.66 -0.54 -0.22
C ALA A 214 6.74 -1.18 0.67
N GLU A 215 6.34 -2.01 1.62
CA GLU A 215 7.24 -2.63 2.61
C GLU A 215 7.96 -3.87 2.08
N VAL A 216 7.37 -4.59 1.14
CA VAL A 216 7.99 -5.80 0.58
C VAL A 216 9.13 -5.51 -0.39
N PHE A 217 9.51 -4.26 -0.68
CA PHE A 217 10.63 -3.98 -1.58
C PHE A 217 11.80 -3.26 -0.88
N PRO A 218 13.05 -3.68 -1.17
CA PRO A 218 14.24 -2.98 -0.69
C PRO A 218 14.40 -1.63 -1.38
N LEU A 219 15.02 -0.67 -0.69
CA LEU A 219 15.00 0.76 -1.03
C LEU A 219 15.28 1.05 -2.51
N GLY A 220 16.39 0.53 -3.04
CA GLY A 220 16.81 0.97 -4.37
C GLY A 220 15.96 0.42 -5.53
N VAL A 221 15.21 -0.67 -5.35
CA VAL A 221 14.24 -1.14 -6.37
C VAL A 221 12.79 -0.88 -5.97
N ARG A 222 12.55 -0.30 -4.79
CA ARG A 222 11.21 -0.04 -4.24
C ARG A 222 10.31 0.71 -5.21
N ALA A 223 10.76 1.83 -5.75
CA ALA A 223 9.95 2.63 -6.67
C ALA A 223 9.50 1.83 -7.90
N LYS A 224 10.38 0.97 -8.45
CA LYS A 224 10.09 0.10 -9.61
C LYS A 224 9.20 -1.09 -9.24
N GLY A 225 9.38 -1.65 -8.05
CA GLY A 225 8.52 -2.71 -7.53
C GLY A 225 7.08 -2.22 -7.26
N ILE A 226 6.96 -1.06 -6.61
CA ILE A 226 5.68 -0.40 -6.36
C ILE A 226 4.99 -0.04 -7.68
N SER A 227 5.71 0.43 -8.70
CA SER A 227 5.11 0.76 -9.99
C SER A 227 4.50 -0.47 -10.67
N ILE A 228 5.15 -1.65 -10.62
CA ILE A 228 4.57 -2.91 -11.10
C ILE A 228 3.31 -3.28 -10.32
N GLY A 229 3.34 -3.17 -8.98
CA GLY A 229 2.16 -3.40 -8.14
C GLY A 229 1.00 -2.47 -8.51
N ALA A 230 1.28 -1.17 -8.68
CA ALA A 230 0.31 -0.18 -9.10
C ALA A 230 -0.23 -0.46 -10.51
N SER A 231 0.62 -0.86 -11.46
CA SER A 231 0.18 -1.28 -12.80
C SER A 231 -0.75 -2.49 -12.73
N SER A 232 -0.45 -3.47 -11.87
CA SER A 232 -1.35 -4.60 -11.61
C SER A 232 -2.70 -4.11 -11.05
N ASN A 233 -2.68 -3.20 -10.08
CA ASN A 233 -3.91 -2.63 -9.52
C ASN A 233 -4.80 -2.00 -10.61
N TRP A 234 -4.24 -1.08 -11.40
CA TRP A 234 -5.02 -0.37 -12.42
C TRP A 234 -5.48 -1.27 -13.57
N LEU A 235 -4.67 -2.26 -13.96
CA LEU A 235 -5.09 -3.26 -14.96
C LEU A 235 -6.28 -4.08 -14.47
N ASN A 236 -6.25 -4.53 -13.21
CA ASN A 236 -7.35 -5.30 -12.62
C ASN A 236 -8.56 -4.41 -12.31
N ASN A 237 -8.36 -3.13 -12.01
CA ASN A 237 -9.44 -2.14 -11.95
C ASN A 237 -10.21 -2.06 -13.28
N PHE A 238 -9.48 -1.88 -14.39
CA PHE A 238 -10.09 -1.87 -15.72
C PHE A 238 -10.82 -3.18 -16.01
N ALA A 239 -10.20 -4.33 -15.72
CA ALA A 239 -10.80 -5.64 -15.96
C ALA A 239 -12.13 -5.80 -15.20
N ILE A 240 -12.19 -5.39 -13.93
CA ILE A 240 -13.41 -5.47 -13.12
C ILE A 240 -14.47 -4.48 -13.57
N GLY A 241 -14.08 -3.25 -13.92
CA GLY A 241 -15.01 -2.27 -14.46
C GLY A 241 -15.71 -2.79 -15.71
N GLN A 242 -15.00 -3.51 -16.58
CA GLN A 242 -15.57 -4.12 -17.78
C GLN A 242 -16.35 -5.41 -17.49
N ALA A 243 -15.85 -6.27 -16.61
CA ALA A 243 -16.45 -7.58 -16.34
C ALA A 243 -17.72 -7.49 -15.49
N THR A 244 -17.79 -6.56 -14.53
CA THR A 244 -18.86 -6.52 -13.51
C THR A 244 -20.26 -6.45 -14.11
N PRO A 245 -20.58 -5.56 -15.08
CA PRO A 245 -21.92 -5.52 -15.66
C PRO A 245 -22.35 -6.86 -16.28
N ALA A 246 -21.44 -7.52 -16.99
CA ALA A 246 -21.70 -8.83 -17.59
C ALA A 246 -21.88 -9.91 -16.52
N MET A 247 -21.04 -9.91 -15.47
CA MET A 247 -21.16 -10.84 -14.36
C MET A 247 -22.50 -10.69 -13.66
N VAL A 248 -22.90 -9.46 -13.26
CA VAL A 248 -24.17 -9.23 -12.57
C VAL A 248 -25.36 -9.62 -13.45
N LYS A 249 -25.29 -9.36 -14.76
CA LYS A 249 -26.36 -9.73 -15.70
C LYS A 249 -26.49 -11.23 -15.91
N HIS A 250 -25.38 -11.96 -16.05
CA HIS A 250 -25.38 -13.37 -16.46
C HIS A 250 -25.23 -14.36 -15.30
N MET A 251 -24.40 -14.03 -14.32
CA MET A 251 -24.19 -14.85 -13.12
C MET A 251 -25.14 -14.49 -11.99
N THR A 252 -25.73 -13.29 -12.00
CA THR A 252 -26.64 -12.79 -10.95
C THR A 252 -25.99 -12.89 -9.57
N TYR A 253 -26.55 -13.67 -8.63
CA TYR A 253 -25.99 -13.92 -7.30
C TYR A 253 -24.64 -14.64 -7.34
N GLY A 254 -24.36 -15.39 -8.41
CA GLY A 254 -23.07 -16.03 -8.64
C GLY A 254 -21.90 -15.04 -8.71
N THR A 255 -22.16 -13.77 -9.04
CA THR A 255 -21.15 -12.70 -9.01
C THR A 255 -20.59 -12.49 -7.61
N PHE A 256 -21.48 -12.41 -6.61
CA PHE A 256 -21.11 -12.22 -5.21
C PHE A 256 -20.47 -13.49 -4.64
N ILE A 257 -20.91 -14.69 -5.04
CA ILE A 257 -20.22 -15.95 -4.69
C ILE A 257 -18.78 -15.94 -5.19
N PHE A 258 -18.58 -15.54 -6.46
CA PHE A 258 -17.25 -15.46 -7.06
C PHE A 258 -16.35 -14.50 -6.28
N PHE A 259 -16.80 -13.27 -6.00
CA PHE A 259 -16.02 -12.33 -5.18
C PHE A 259 -15.75 -12.86 -3.77
N GLY A 260 -16.73 -13.51 -3.14
CA GLY A 260 -16.58 -14.13 -1.83
C GLY A 260 -15.48 -15.21 -1.81
N ILE A 261 -15.46 -16.09 -2.81
CA ILE A 261 -14.40 -17.11 -2.96
C ILE A 261 -13.04 -16.44 -3.17
N VAL A 262 -12.96 -15.42 -4.02
CA VAL A 262 -11.70 -14.68 -4.23
C VAL A 262 -11.21 -14.05 -2.93
N CYS A 263 -12.09 -13.49 -2.09
CA CYS A 263 -11.73 -12.97 -0.77
C CYS A 263 -11.16 -14.05 0.15
N PHE A 264 -11.73 -15.26 0.19
CA PHE A 264 -11.16 -16.35 0.99
C PHE A 264 -9.82 -16.84 0.44
N LEU A 265 -9.65 -16.88 -0.88
CA LEU A 265 -8.36 -17.15 -1.52
C LEU A 265 -7.34 -16.07 -1.20
N ALA A 266 -7.77 -14.81 -1.12
CA ALA A 266 -6.93 -13.70 -0.70
C ALA A 266 -6.45 -13.87 0.76
N ALA A 267 -7.35 -14.26 1.67
CA ALA A 267 -6.99 -14.58 3.06
C ALA A 267 -5.95 -15.72 3.12
N ALA A 268 -6.17 -16.80 2.37
CA ALA A 268 -5.23 -17.92 2.28
C ALA A 268 -3.88 -17.49 1.69
N PHE A 269 -3.89 -16.67 0.64
CA PHE A 269 -2.69 -16.11 0.03
C PHE A 269 -1.87 -15.29 1.04
N ILE A 270 -2.51 -14.36 1.76
CA ILE A 270 -1.84 -13.58 2.79
C ILE A 270 -1.30 -14.51 3.89
N TYR A 271 -2.05 -15.53 4.30
CA TYR A 271 -1.62 -16.47 5.33
C TYR A 271 -0.38 -17.29 4.92
N PHE A 272 -0.35 -17.86 3.71
CA PHE A 272 0.70 -18.78 3.28
C PHE A 272 1.88 -18.11 2.55
N MET A 273 1.62 -17.07 1.76
CA MET A 273 2.62 -16.53 0.81
C MET A 273 3.20 -15.19 1.26
N VAL A 274 2.56 -14.50 2.21
CA VAL A 274 3.00 -13.18 2.68
C VAL A 274 3.60 -13.28 4.08
N PRO A 275 4.85 -12.84 4.27
CA PRO A 275 5.43 -12.75 5.60
C PRO A 275 4.82 -11.57 6.37
N GLU A 276 4.87 -11.63 7.71
CA GLU A 276 4.55 -10.44 8.52
C GLU A 276 5.61 -9.36 8.29
N THR A 277 5.19 -8.12 8.09
CA THR A 277 6.09 -6.98 7.85
C THR A 277 6.23 -6.07 9.06
N LYS A 278 5.34 -6.23 10.06
CA LYS A 278 5.33 -5.39 11.26
C LYS A 278 6.66 -5.45 12.01
N GLY A 279 7.21 -4.28 12.30
CA GLY A 279 8.39 -4.12 13.17
C GLY A 279 9.70 -4.50 12.51
N LEU A 280 9.66 -5.14 11.34
CA LEU A 280 10.84 -5.54 10.61
C LEU A 280 11.53 -4.32 10.01
N THR A 281 12.85 -4.22 10.18
CA THR A 281 13.67 -3.36 9.34
C THR A 281 13.61 -3.85 7.89
N LEU A 282 14.06 -3.00 6.97
CA LEU A 282 14.20 -3.39 5.57
C LEU A 282 15.21 -4.55 5.40
N GLU A 283 16.14 -4.68 6.34
CA GLU A 283 17.17 -5.72 6.38
C GLU A 283 16.58 -7.07 6.78
N GLU A 284 15.77 -7.09 7.85
CA GLU A 284 15.06 -8.30 8.29
C GLU A 284 14.06 -8.74 7.21
N MET A 285 13.49 -7.79 6.46
CA MET A 285 12.69 -8.10 5.28
C MET A 285 13.51 -8.74 4.15
N ASP A 286 14.80 -8.43 3.99
CA ASP A 286 15.70 -9.09 3.04
C ASP A 286 16.02 -10.55 3.43
N GLU A 287 16.24 -10.79 4.72
CA GLU A 287 16.41 -12.15 5.24
C GLU A 287 15.15 -13.00 5.06
N VAL A 288 13.97 -12.42 5.35
CA VAL A 288 12.67 -13.11 5.25
C VAL A 288 12.36 -13.58 3.83
N PHE A 289 12.76 -12.83 2.79
CA PHE A 289 12.56 -13.24 1.40
C PHE A 289 13.67 -14.17 0.88
N GLY A 290 14.71 -14.40 1.68
CA GLY A 290 15.84 -15.27 1.37
C GLY A 290 16.78 -14.63 0.35
N ASP A 291 17.08 -13.34 0.50
CA ASP A 291 18.13 -12.69 -0.28
C ASP A 291 19.51 -13.17 0.20
N GLU A 292 19.88 -14.40 -0.20
CA GLU A 292 21.23 -14.96 -0.04
C GLU A 292 22.25 -14.29 -0.98
N ALA A 293 21.79 -13.47 -1.91
CA ALA A 293 22.64 -12.65 -2.75
C ALA A 293 23.00 -11.39 -1.95
N GLY A 294 24.28 -11.22 -1.58
CA GLY A 294 24.83 -10.11 -0.78
C GLY A 294 24.54 -8.68 -1.26
N ASN A 295 23.64 -8.46 -2.22
CA ASN A 295 23.13 -7.17 -2.66
C ASN A 295 22.55 -6.32 -1.52
N ALA A 296 21.82 -6.90 -0.58
CA ALA A 296 21.24 -6.16 0.55
C ALA A 296 22.32 -5.72 1.55
N ALA A 297 23.26 -6.61 1.88
CA ALA A 297 24.41 -6.30 2.71
C ALA A 297 25.36 -5.29 2.04
N ASP A 298 25.56 -5.40 0.73
CA ASP A 298 26.35 -4.45 -0.07
C ASP A 298 25.66 -3.08 -0.17
N ASP A 299 24.34 -3.06 -0.37
CA ASP A 299 23.53 -1.84 -0.37
C ASP A 299 23.59 -1.17 1.02
N ARG A 300 23.55 -1.94 2.11
CA ARG A 300 23.74 -1.44 3.48
C ARG A 300 25.13 -0.86 3.69
N ALA A 301 26.18 -1.59 3.34
CA ALA A 301 27.55 -1.10 3.47
C ALA A 301 27.80 0.15 2.62
N ARG A 302 27.09 0.34 1.49
CA ARG A 302 27.08 1.60 0.75
C ARG A 302 26.37 2.71 1.54
N LEU A 303 25.18 2.43 2.04
CA LEU A 303 24.40 3.40 2.81
C LEU A 303 25.17 3.86 4.04
N ASP A 304 25.70 2.94 4.86
CA ASP A 304 26.47 3.27 6.07
C ASP A 304 27.70 4.14 5.76
N ARG A 305 28.40 3.86 4.66
CA ARG A 305 29.51 4.71 4.19
C ARG A 305 29.04 6.12 3.84
N ILE A 306 27.90 6.25 3.17
CA ILE A 306 27.34 7.55 2.79
C ILE A 306 26.87 8.33 4.03
N TYR A 307 26.20 7.67 4.97
CA TYR A 307 25.80 8.29 6.23
C TYR A 307 27.01 8.76 7.05
N THR A 308 28.08 7.96 7.10
CA THR A 308 29.34 8.34 7.74
C THR A 308 29.98 9.54 7.04
N GLN A 309 30.00 9.56 5.70
CA GLN A 309 30.53 10.69 4.91
C GLN A 309 29.75 11.99 5.13
N LEU A 310 28.44 11.89 5.36
CA LEU A 310 27.55 13.03 5.61
C LEU A 310 27.49 13.42 7.09
N GLY A 311 28.21 12.73 7.98
CA GLY A 311 28.21 13.03 9.42
C GLY A 311 26.90 12.68 10.13
N LEU A 312 26.07 11.80 9.55
CA LEU A 312 24.79 11.38 10.10
C LEU A 312 24.87 10.20 11.10
N MET A 313 26.06 9.62 11.29
CA MET A 313 26.30 8.58 12.30
C MET A 313 27.06 9.18 13.48
N ASP A 314 26.41 9.24 14.64
CA ASP A 314 27.06 9.55 15.90
C ASP A 314 27.30 8.25 16.68
N GLY A 315 28.55 7.96 17.06
CA GLY A 315 28.91 6.79 17.87
C GLY A 315 28.67 5.40 17.26
N GLY A 316 28.36 5.30 15.96
CA GLY A 316 28.09 4.01 15.29
C GLY A 316 26.63 3.55 15.34
N ASP A 317 25.70 4.40 15.80
CA ASP A 317 24.27 4.11 15.77
C ASP A 317 23.59 4.77 14.56
N HIS A 318 22.71 4.03 13.91
CA HIS A 318 22.03 4.48 12.69
C HIS A 318 20.87 5.43 13.07
N PRO A 319 20.62 6.55 12.37
CA PRO A 319 19.53 7.48 12.71
C PRO A 319 18.12 6.83 12.67
N MET A 320 17.91 5.81 11.82
CA MET A 320 16.69 4.99 11.89
C MET A 320 16.55 4.17 13.19
N ASN A 321 17.64 3.82 13.89
CA ASN A 321 17.57 3.16 15.19
C ASN A 321 17.14 4.13 16.28
N SER A 322 17.59 5.39 16.22
CA SER A 322 17.17 6.42 17.17
C SER A 322 15.72 6.87 16.94
N GLU A 323 15.25 6.94 15.69
CA GLU A 323 13.82 7.13 15.39
C GLU A 323 12.96 5.95 15.87
N LYS A 324 13.43 4.70 15.70
CA LYS A 324 12.74 3.52 16.25
C LYS A 324 12.72 3.52 17.77
N ALA A 325 13.81 3.92 18.43
CA ALA A 325 13.87 4.05 19.88
C ALA A 325 12.89 5.13 20.37
N ALA A 326 12.85 6.28 19.70
CA ALA A 326 11.90 7.36 20.01
C ALA A 326 10.44 6.95 19.75
N ALA A 327 10.16 6.27 18.63
CA ALA A 327 8.82 5.76 18.33
C ALA A 327 8.37 4.64 19.28
N ALA A 328 9.29 3.76 19.69
CA ALA A 328 9.05 2.73 20.70
C ALA A 328 8.77 3.35 22.07
N ASP A 329 9.52 4.39 22.47
CA ASP A 329 9.27 5.13 23.70
C ASP A 329 7.90 5.80 23.70
N VAL A 330 7.49 6.43 22.59
CA VAL A 330 6.14 7.02 22.47
C VAL A 330 5.04 5.95 22.57
N MET A 331 5.29 4.74 22.05
CA MET A 331 4.35 3.61 22.17
C MET A 331 4.29 3.04 23.60
N VAL A 332 5.38 3.09 24.37
CA VAL A 332 5.43 2.60 25.75
C VAL A 332 4.88 3.64 26.76
N THR A 333 5.10 4.94 26.52
CA THR A 333 4.78 5.97 27.52
C THR A 333 3.41 6.63 27.38
N GLY A 334 2.62 6.27 26.36
CA GLY A 334 1.22 6.71 26.26
C GLY A 334 1.04 8.22 26.40
N GLY A 335 1.48 8.98 25.38
CA GLY A 335 1.18 10.40 25.26
C GLY A 335 2.38 11.33 25.36
N TYR A 336 2.34 12.38 24.54
CA TYR A 336 3.23 13.54 24.60
C TYR A 336 3.36 14.02 26.05
N LYS A 337 4.52 13.79 26.69
CA LYS A 337 4.92 14.58 27.84
C LYS A 337 5.23 15.98 27.33
N ASN A 338 4.33 16.91 27.62
CA ASN A 338 4.62 18.35 27.62
C ASN A 338 5.86 18.60 28.48
N THR A 339 7.03 18.72 27.87
CA THR A 339 8.16 19.41 28.49
C THR A 339 7.97 20.90 28.26
N THR A 340 7.35 21.53 29.25
CA THR A 340 7.46 22.96 29.56
C THR A 340 8.93 23.40 29.49
N PHE A 341 9.24 24.33 28.59
CA PHE A 341 10.42 25.17 28.71
C PHE A 341 10.11 26.30 29.69
N ASN A 342 10.87 26.35 30.79
CA ASN A 342 11.13 27.56 31.56
C ASN A 342 12.54 28.03 31.20
#